data_AF-A0A2T0PXH7-F1
#
_entry.id   AF-A0A2T0PXH7-F1
#
_cell.length_a   1.000
_cell.length_b   1.000
_cell.length_c   1.000
_cell.angle_alpha   90.00
_cell.angle_beta   90.00
_cell.angle_gamma   90.00
#
_symmetry.space_group_name_H-M   'P 1'
#
loop_
_entity.id
_entity.type
_entity.pdbx_description
1 polymer ?
#
loop_
_entity_poly.entity_id
_entity_poly.type
_entity_poly.pdbx_seq_one_letter_code
_entity_poly.pdbx_strand_id
1 'polypeptide(L)'
;MSTSPAAERAATLLHLSKPTDVLAAVPYVLGFRPEHSVVVLGLAGARSRSRFAGRADLPAPDDALGRYELAERFVAPFRVDGCDQAVVVGYGPAERADPAVRLVNQTLTLEGVRLREALRVENGRYWSYVCEVR
;
A
#
# COMPACT_ATOMS: atom_id res chain seq x y z
N MET A 1 30.20 35.27 12.13
CA MET A 1 30.20 34.58 10.82
C MET A 1 29.49 33.26 11.01
N SER A 2 28.22 33.19 10.61
CA SER A 2 27.34 32.03 10.77
C SER A 2 27.50 31.10 9.57
N THR A 3 27.83 29.84 9.79
CA THR A 3 27.62 28.77 8.81
C THR A 3 26.68 27.75 9.45
N SER A 4 25.38 27.95 9.25
CA SER A 4 24.36 26.95 9.56
C SER A 4 24.34 25.92 8.42
N PRO A 5 24.55 24.62 8.65
CA PRO A 5 24.38 23.61 7.62
C PRO A 5 22.89 23.27 7.51
N ALA A 6 22.09 24.25 7.11
CA ALA A 6 20.72 24.08 6.65
C ALA A 6 20.73 23.80 5.14
N ALA A 7 21.61 22.89 4.70
CA ALA A 7 21.40 22.15 3.46
C ALA A 7 20.32 21.10 3.75
N GLU A 8 19.14 21.65 3.93
CA GLU A 8 17.81 21.09 3.85
C GLU A 8 17.82 19.93 2.86
N ARG A 9 17.93 18.71 3.40
CA ARG A 9 17.53 17.50 2.69
C ARG A 9 16.08 17.72 2.31
N ALA A 10 15.85 18.19 1.10
CA ALA A 10 14.54 18.26 0.49
C ALA A 10 14.01 16.82 0.46
N ALA A 11 13.30 16.44 1.53
CA ALA A 11 12.51 15.24 1.54
C ALA A 11 11.47 15.46 0.44
N THR A 12 11.68 14.83 -0.72
CA THR A 12 10.71 14.83 -1.81
C THR A 12 9.42 14.27 -1.25
N LEU A 13 8.51 15.15 -0.83
CA LEU A 13 7.21 14.78 -0.34
C LEU A 13 6.43 14.27 -1.53
N LEU A 14 6.38 12.96 -1.66
CA LEU A 14 5.66 12.28 -2.73
C LEU A 14 4.16 12.44 -2.44
N HIS A 15 3.52 13.35 -3.18
CA HIS A 15 2.08 13.56 -3.11
C HIS A 15 1.39 12.43 -3.87
N LEU A 16 0.83 11.47 -3.14
CA LEU A 16 0.07 10.36 -3.71
C LEU A 16 -1.34 10.82 -4.10
N SER A 17 -1.44 11.60 -5.17
CA SER A 17 -2.71 12.20 -5.61
C SER A 17 -3.39 11.38 -6.70
N LYS A 18 -2.60 10.61 -7.47
CA LYS A 18 -3.08 9.75 -8.56
C LYS A 18 -2.59 8.31 -8.36
N PRO A 19 -3.28 7.31 -8.96
CA PRO A 19 -2.82 5.93 -8.98
C PRO A 19 -1.36 5.78 -9.44
N THR A 20 -0.97 6.54 -10.46
CA THR A 20 0.39 6.50 -11.03
C THR A 20 1.46 6.98 -10.06
N ASP A 21 1.12 7.93 -9.17
CA ASP A 21 2.06 8.45 -8.18
C ASP A 21 2.36 7.37 -7.13
N VAL A 22 1.34 6.61 -6.72
CA VAL A 22 1.48 5.43 -5.86
C VAL A 22 2.40 4.40 -6.49
N LEU A 23 2.14 4.04 -7.74
CA LEU A 23 2.92 3.02 -8.44
C LEU A 23 4.38 3.44 -8.63
N ALA A 24 4.63 4.73 -8.85
CA ALA A 24 5.98 5.27 -8.89
C ALA A 24 6.65 5.22 -7.52
N ALA A 25 5.92 5.47 -6.42
CA ALA A 25 6.47 5.55 -5.07
C ALA A 25 6.85 4.19 -4.48
N VAL A 26 6.02 3.16 -4.70
CA VAL A 26 6.15 1.85 -4.03
C VAL A 26 7.56 1.27 -4.15
N PRO A 27 8.20 1.21 -5.34
CA PRO A 27 9.55 0.67 -5.45
C PRO A 27 10.59 1.44 -4.65
N TYR A 28 10.46 2.76 -4.52
CA TYR A 28 11.38 3.57 -3.72
C TYR A 28 11.17 3.36 -2.21
N VAL A 29 9.93 3.15 -1.78
CA VAL A 29 9.62 2.85 -0.37
C VAL A 29 10.15 1.47 0.02
N LEU A 30 10.05 0.48 -0.87
CA LEU A 30 10.55 -0.87 -0.64
C LEU A 30 12.06 -1.03 -0.88
N GLY A 31 12.65 -0.18 -1.72
CA GLY A 31 14.04 -0.31 -2.18
C GLY A 31 14.23 -1.33 -3.33
N PHE A 32 13.15 -1.93 -3.83
CA PHE A 32 13.15 -2.89 -4.94
C PHE A 32 11.80 -2.88 -5.67
N ARG A 33 11.74 -3.46 -6.88
CA ARG A 33 10.48 -3.61 -7.60
C ARG A 33 9.74 -4.88 -7.14
N PRO A 34 8.54 -4.77 -6.57
CA PRO A 34 7.76 -5.93 -6.16
C PRO A 34 7.18 -6.69 -7.37
N GLU A 35 7.21 -8.01 -7.28
CA GLU A 35 6.57 -8.93 -8.22
C GLU A 35 5.85 -10.02 -7.43
N HIS A 36 4.74 -10.52 -7.98
CA HIS A 36 3.92 -11.58 -7.38
C HIS A 36 3.60 -11.37 -5.89
N SER A 37 3.24 -10.14 -5.51
CA SER A 37 3.14 -9.73 -4.11
C SER A 37 2.04 -8.71 -3.85
N VAL A 38 1.52 -8.68 -2.62
CA VAL A 38 0.75 -7.56 -2.09
C VAL A 38 1.66 -6.63 -1.30
N VAL A 39 1.48 -5.34 -1.52
CA VAL A 39 2.12 -4.26 -0.78
C VAL A 39 1.05 -3.45 -0.06
N VAL A 40 1.28 -3.13 1.20
CA VAL A 40 0.41 -2.26 2.01
C VAL A 40 1.26 -1.13 2.57
N LEU A 41 0.84 0.10 2.31
CA LEU A 41 1.41 1.30 2.93
C LEU A 41 0.41 1.84 3.94
N GLY A 42 0.83 1.93 5.20
CA GLY A 42 0.08 2.60 6.26
C GLY A 42 0.50 4.05 6.35
N LEU A 43 -0.49 4.94 6.24
CA LEU A 43 -0.34 6.39 6.25
C LEU A 43 -1.01 6.94 7.50
N ALA A 44 -0.44 8.01 8.06
CA ALA A 44 -1.00 8.67 9.25
C ALA A 44 -1.00 10.20 9.12
N GLY A 45 -2.08 10.79 9.65
CA GLY A 45 -2.25 12.23 9.85
C GLY A 45 -2.55 13.03 8.59
N ALA A 46 -2.76 14.34 8.74
CA ALA A 46 -3.27 15.21 7.68
C ALA A 46 -2.37 15.30 6.42
N ARG A 47 -1.08 15.00 6.55
CA ARG A 47 -0.14 14.96 5.41
C ARG A 47 0.06 13.55 4.83
N SER A 48 -0.74 12.57 5.25
CA SER A 48 -0.70 11.18 4.78
C SER A 48 0.74 10.61 4.75
N ARG A 49 1.51 10.82 5.83
CA ARG A 49 2.90 10.36 5.87
C ARG A 49 2.94 8.85 6.08
N SER A 50 3.75 8.16 5.28
CA SER A 50 3.98 6.73 5.46
C SER A 50 4.61 6.46 6.82
N ARG A 51 4.00 5.56 7.59
CA ARG A 51 4.47 5.05 8.88
C ARG A 51 4.78 3.56 8.82
N PHE A 52 4.07 2.85 7.96
CA PHE A 52 4.21 1.43 7.76
C PHE A 52 4.32 1.13 6.27
N ALA A 53 5.19 0.20 5.91
CA ALA A 53 5.26 -0.36 4.57
C ALA A 53 5.52 -1.86 4.72
N GLY A 54 4.57 -2.67 4.27
CA GLY A 54 4.67 -4.12 4.28
C GLY A 54 4.59 -4.68 2.87
N ARG A 55 5.29 -5.78 2.64
CA ARG A 55 5.19 -6.58 1.43
C ARG A 55 5.07 -8.05 1.78
N ALA A 56 4.26 -8.78 1.03
CA ALA A 56 4.04 -10.21 1.20
C ALA A 56 3.89 -10.87 -0.17
N ASP A 57 4.42 -12.08 -0.35
CA ASP A 57 4.12 -12.89 -1.52
C ASP A 57 2.62 -13.17 -1.63
N LEU A 58 2.12 -13.24 -2.85
CA LEU A 58 0.75 -13.64 -3.11
C LEU A 58 0.58 -15.12 -2.73
N PRO A 59 -0.48 -15.50 -1.99
CA PRO A 59 -0.83 -16.90 -1.79
C PRO A 59 -1.22 -17.57 -3.10
N ALA A 60 -1.32 -18.90 -3.08
CA ALA A 60 -1.89 -19.64 -4.20
C ALA A 60 -3.39 -19.31 -4.37
N PRO A 61 -3.96 -19.46 -5.59
CA PRO A 61 -5.38 -19.17 -5.83
C PRO A 61 -6.36 -19.94 -4.93
N ASP A 62 -6.02 -21.17 -4.56
CA ASP A 62 -6.81 -22.07 -3.71
C ASP A 62 -6.47 -21.96 -2.21
N ASP A 63 -5.40 -21.26 -1.85
CA ASP A 63 -4.96 -21.09 -0.46
C ASP A 63 -5.74 -19.98 0.27
N ALA A 64 -6.95 -20.31 0.71
CA ALA A 64 -7.80 -19.39 1.45
C ALA A 64 -7.24 -19.03 2.84
N LEU A 65 -6.60 -19.99 3.51
CA LEU A 65 -6.03 -19.78 4.84
C LEU A 65 -4.84 -18.82 4.79
N GLY A 66 -3.89 -19.05 3.88
CA GLY A 66 -2.74 -18.16 3.70
C GLY A 66 -3.15 -16.74 3.29
N ARG A 67 -4.25 -16.58 2.53
CA ARG A 67 -4.82 -15.24 2.27
C ARG A 67 -5.33 -14.56 3.53
N TYR A 68 -6.02 -15.28 4.41
CA TYR A 68 -6.51 -14.74 5.67
C TYR A 68 -5.35 -14.32 6.60
N GLU A 69 -4.36 -15.19 6.76
CA GLU A 69 -3.16 -14.90 7.55
C GLU A 69 -2.39 -13.69 7.02
N LEU A 70 -2.27 -13.57 5.69
CA LEU A 70 -1.67 -12.40 5.04
C LEU A 70 -2.44 -11.12 5.37
N ALA A 71 -3.77 -11.15 5.32
CA ALA A 71 -4.59 -9.98 5.60
C ALA A 71 -4.45 -9.53 7.06
N GLU A 72 -4.56 -10.47 8.01
CA GLU A 72 -4.35 -10.18 9.44
C GLU A 72 -2.96 -9.60 9.71
N ARG A 73 -1.92 -10.13 9.06
CA ARG A 73 -0.55 -9.62 9.21
C ARG A 73 -0.40 -8.18 8.74
N PHE A 74 -1.11 -7.77 7.69
CA PHE A 74 -1.08 -6.39 7.21
C PHE A 74 -1.91 -5.43 8.04
N VAL A 75 -2.95 -5.92 8.69
CA VAL A 75 -3.87 -5.10 9.48
C VAL A 75 -3.34 -4.89 10.90
N ALA A 76 -2.66 -5.89 11.48
CA ALA A 76 -2.15 -5.80 12.84
C ALA A 76 -1.34 -4.52 13.17
N PRO A 77 -0.45 -4.02 12.28
CA PRO A 77 0.28 -2.77 12.51
C PRO A 77 -0.62 -1.52 12.59
N PHE A 78 -1.76 -1.49 11.89
CA PHE A 78 -2.67 -0.34 11.90
C PHE A 78 -3.34 -0.13 13.27
N ARG A 79 -3.56 -1.23 14.01
CA ARG A 79 -4.09 -1.20 15.39
C ARG A 79 -3.10 -0.60 16.39
N VAL A 80 -1.80 -0.66 16.10
CA VAL A 80 -0.73 -0.27 17.03
C VAL A 80 -0.11 1.08 16.67
N ASP A 81 0.10 1.34 15.37
CA ASP A 81 0.91 2.46 14.89
C ASP A 81 0.09 3.74 14.60
N GLY A 82 -1.24 3.72 14.86
CA GLY A 82 -2.12 4.87 14.65
C GLY A 82 -2.25 5.30 13.18
N CYS A 83 -2.09 4.35 12.25
CA CYS A 83 -2.36 4.58 10.83
C CYS A 83 -3.87 4.62 10.60
N ASP A 84 -4.37 5.74 10.08
CA ASP A 84 -5.80 5.94 9.78
C ASP A 84 -6.11 5.77 8.29
N GLN A 85 -5.06 5.62 7.47
CA GLN A 85 -5.17 5.56 6.02
C GLN A 85 -4.28 4.46 5.45
N ALA A 86 -4.73 3.80 4.38
CA ALA A 86 -3.97 2.75 3.72
C ALA A 86 -3.94 2.91 2.20
N VAL A 87 -2.85 2.45 1.59
CA VAL A 87 -2.74 2.16 0.16
C VAL A 87 -2.39 0.69 -0.01
N VAL A 88 -3.12 -0.02 -0.88
CA VAL A 88 -2.90 -1.44 -1.15
C VAL A 88 -2.57 -1.65 -2.62
N VAL A 89 -1.53 -2.41 -2.94
CA VAL A 89 -1.15 -2.71 -4.33
C VAL A 89 -0.84 -4.18 -4.48
N GLY A 90 -1.58 -4.88 -5.33
CA GLY A 90 -1.30 -6.26 -5.75
C GLY A 90 -0.50 -6.29 -7.05
N TYR A 91 0.70 -6.86 -7.03
CA TYR A 91 1.55 -7.08 -8.19
C TYR A 91 1.41 -8.53 -8.63
N GLY A 92 0.87 -8.77 -9.83
CA GLY A 92 0.78 -10.10 -10.39
C GLY A 92 -0.59 -10.43 -11.01
N PRO A 93 -0.81 -11.71 -11.33
CA PRO A 93 -1.96 -12.13 -12.10
C PRO A 93 -3.25 -12.03 -11.29
N ALA A 94 -4.35 -11.72 -11.97
CA ALA A 94 -5.64 -11.38 -11.35
C ALA A 94 -6.14 -12.49 -10.41
N GLU A 95 -5.98 -13.76 -10.80
CA GLU A 95 -6.42 -14.92 -10.02
C GLU A 95 -5.77 -15.02 -8.63
N ARG A 96 -4.62 -14.38 -8.42
CA ARG A 96 -3.93 -14.32 -7.12
C ARG A 96 -4.05 -12.94 -6.48
N ALA A 97 -3.84 -11.88 -7.26
CA ALA A 97 -3.81 -10.51 -6.77
C ALA A 97 -5.20 -10.01 -6.35
N ASP A 98 -6.25 -10.26 -7.15
CA ASP A 98 -7.61 -9.80 -6.84
C ASP A 98 -8.12 -10.29 -5.48
N PRO A 99 -8.09 -11.60 -5.16
CA PRO A 99 -8.62 -12.07 -3.89
C PRO A 99 -7.79 -11.57 -2.71
N ALA A 100 -6.46 -11.44 -2.86
CA ALA A 100 -5.60 -10.95 -1.80
C ALA A 100 -5.83 -9.44 -1.52
N VAL A 101 -5.85 -8.60 -2.56
CA VAL A 101 -6.12 -7.16 -2.44
C VAL A 101 -7.51 -6.91 -1.86
N ARG A 102 -8.53 -7.64 -2.33
CA ARG A 102 -9.91 -7.51 -1.84
C ARG A 102 -10.02 -7.85 -0.36
N LEU A 103 -9.41 -8.96 0.06
CA LEU A 103 -9.47 -9.39 1.46
C LEU A 103 -8.74 -8.39 2.37
N VAL A 104 -7.53 -7.96 2.01
CA VAL A 104 -6.78 -6.93 2.76
C VAL A 104 -7.60 -5.65 2.88
N ASN A 105 -8.20 -5.18 1.78
CA ASN A 105 -9.04 -3.99 1.79
C ASN A 105 -10.26 -4.15 2.70
N GLN A 106 -10.95 -5.29 2.63
CA GLN A 106 -12.09 -5.57 3.49
C GLN A 106 -11.69 -5.55 4.97
N THR A 107 -10.59 -6.22 5.34
CA THR A 107 -10.12 -6.27 6.72
C THR A 107 -9.72 -4.88 7.22
N LEU A 108 -9.00 -4.09 6.42
CA LEU A 108 -8.66 -2.69 6.78
C LEU A 108 -9.91 -1.81 6.95
N THR A 109 -10.90 -1.97 6.08
CA THR A 109 -12.16 -1.22 6.15
C THR A 109 -12.93 -1.55 7.42
N LEU A 110 -12.96 -2.83 7.83
CA LEU A 110 -13.60 -3.27 9.07
C LEU A 110 -12.94 -2.68 10.33
N GLU A 111 -11.64 -2.38 10.27
CA GLU A 111 -10.90 -1.67 11.32
C GLU A 111 -11.05 -0.14 11.26
N GLY A 112 -11.88 0.38 10.36
CA GLY A 112 -12.10 1.83 10.20
C GLY A 112 -10.95 2.56 9.50
N VAL A 113 -10.01 1.84 8.86
CA VAL A 113 -8.93 2.45 8.09
C VAL A 113 -9.48 2.96 6.76
N ARG A 114 -9.25 4.24 6.44
CA ARG A 114 -9.64 4.82 5.15
C ARG A 114 -8.70 4.35 4.06
N LEU A 115 -9.19 3.52 3.15
CA LEU A 115 -8.45 3.19 1.94
C LEU A 115 -8.34 4.42 1.03
N ARG A 116 -7.11 4.86 0.75
CA ARG A 116 -6.81 5.93 -0.19
C ARG A 116 -6.79 5.44 -1.62
N GLU A 117 -6.23 4.24 -1.82
CA GLU A 117 -6.09 3.62 -3.12
C GLU A 117 -5.93 2.11 -2.96
N ALA A 118 -6.49 1.34 -3.89
CA ALA A 118 -6.27 -0.09 -4.03
C ALA A 118 -6.05 -0.43 -5.50
N LEU A 119 -4.87 -0.94 -5.84
CA LEU A 119 -4.48 -1.21 -7.23
C LEU A 119 -4.13 -2.68 -7.43
N ARG A 120 -4.30 -3.15 -8.66
CA ARG A 120 -3.56 -4.28 -9.20
C ARG A 120 -2.67 -3.82 -10.32
N VAL A 121 -1.47 -4.40 -10.41
CA VAL A 121 -0.49 -4.16 -11.46
C VAL A 121 -0.10 -5.49 -12.09
N GLU A 122 -0.12 -5.53 -13.41
CA GLU A 122 0.34 -6.68 -14.17
C GLU A 122 0.76 -6.24 -15.58
N ASN A 123 1.93 -6.70 -16.05
CA ASN A 123 2.39 -6.47 -17.42
C ASN A 123 2.38 -4.97 -17.83
N GLY A 124 2.80 -4.10 -16.92
CA GLY A 124 2.84 -2.64 -17.13
C GLY A 124 1.47 -1.94 -17.16
N ARG A 125 0.37 -2.68 -16.90
CA ARG A 125 -0.97 -2.14 -16.77
C ARG A 125 -1.40 -2.15 -15.31
N TYR A 126 -2.31 -1.24 -14.97
CA TYR A 126 -2.91 -1.21 -13.64
C TYR A 126 -4.43 -1.08 -13.71
N TRP A 127 -5.07 -1.55 -12.64
CA TRP A 127 -6.51 -1.45 -12.40
C TRP A 127 -6.72 -0.92 -11.00
N SER A 128 -7.56 0.10 -10.83
CA SER A 128 -7.95 0.56 -9.50
C SER A 128 -9.26 -0.10 -9.07
N TYR A 129 -9.31 -0.50 -7.80
CA TYR A 129 -10.49 -1.03 -7.12
C TYR A 129 -11.23 0.04 -6.31
N VAL A 130 -10.69 1.25 -6.23
CA VAL A 130 -11.41 2.39 -5.65
C VAL A 130 -12.14 3.08 -6.79
N CYS A 131 -13.46 2.90 -6.85
CA CYS A 131 -14.29 3.70 -7.73
C CYS A 131 -14.32 5.14 -7.20
N GLU A 132 -13.67 6.08 -7.91
CA GLU A 132 -14.04 7.49 -7.79
C GLU A 132 -15.47 7.64 -8.30
N VAL A 133 -16.44 7.70 -7.40
CA VAL A 133 -17.72 8.32 -7.73
C VAL A 133 -17.42 9.81 -7.84
N ARG A 134 -17.22 10.28 -9.08
CA ARG A 134 -17.17 11.71 -9.38
C ARG A 134 -18.55 12.33 -9.28
#